data_AF-A0A529M739-F1
#
_entry.id   AF-A0A529M739-F1
#
_cell.length_a   1.000
_cell.length_b   1.000
_cell.length_c   1.000
_cell.angle_alpha   90.00
_cell.angle_beta   90.00
_cell.angle_gamma   90.00
#
_symmetry.space_group_name_H-M   'P 1'
#
loop_
_entity.id
_entity.type
_entity.pdbx_description
1 polymer ?
#
loop_
_entity_poly.entity_id
_entity_poly.type
_entity_poly.pdbx_seq_one_letter_code
_entity_poly.pdbx_strand_id
1 'polypeptide(L)'
;IPLLAAMFLEVNALVVAVMIVTFFVHEATAMWHVRYATTARTVSPIEQHVHSFLEMIPLMGLVIVVALHWGQFLALFGAGTEEARFDLTWKPQQLPVTYVAAVMVIIVLFELLPYVEEFFRGLRANSGRLVPAKAKRHKAGDTAAR
;
A
#
# COMPACT_ATOMS: atom_id res chain seq x y z
N ILE A 1 2.05 3.17 5.29
CA ILE A 1 3.27 3.88 5.77
C ILE A 1 3.51 5.17 4.98
N PRO A 2 3.72 5.16 3.64
CA PRO A 2 3.89 6.36 2.82
C PRO A 2 2.86 7.47 3.07
N LEU A 3 1.57 7.12 3.12
CA LEU A 3 0.48 8.06 3.39
C LEU A 3 0.68 8.81 4.71
N LEU A 4 0.92 8.08 5.80
CA LEU A 4 1.10 8.68 7.14
C LEU A 4 2.36 9.53 7.20
N ALA A 5 3.46 9.07 6.58
CA ALA A 5 4.70 9.83 6.52
C ALA A 5 4.48 11.17 5.78
N ALA A 6 3.89 11.13 4.59
CA ALA A 6 3.60 12.34 3.82
C ALA A 6 2.57 13.27 4.49
N MET A 7 1.67 12.72 5.32
CA MET A 7 0.64 13.47 6.03
C MET A 7 1.20 14.26 7.23
N PHE A 8 2.12 13.66 7.97
CA PHE A 8 2.59 14.19 9.26
C PHE A 8 4.00 14.76 9.25
N LEU A 9 4.88 14.14 8.49
CA LEU A 9 6.30 14.47 8.45
C LEU A 9 6.60 15.47 7.34
N GLU A 10 7.64 16.25 7.54
CA GLU A 10 8.22 17.04 6.48
C GLU A 10 8.78 16.10 5.41
N VAL A 11 8.42 16.35 4.15
CA VAL A 11 8.86 15.48 3.05
C VAL A 11 10.28 15.88 2.67
N ASN A 12 11.21 14.99 2.95
CA ASN A 12 12.63 15.10 2.61
C ASN A 12 13.13 13.85 1.87
N ALA A 13 14.44 13.77 1.60
CA ALA A 13 15.05 12.65 0.89
C ALA A 13 14.76 11.30 1.56
N LEU A 14 14.75 11.21 2.90
CA LEU A 14 14.37 9.99 3.62
C LEU A 14 12.93 9.59 3.36
N VAL A 15 11.98 10.53 3.49
CA VAL A 15 10.55 10.24 3.25
C VAL A 15 10.34 9.77 1.82
N VAL A 16 10.93 10.45 0.83
CA VAL A 16 10.87 10.05 -0.58
C VAL A 16 11.45 8.65 -0.78
N ALA A 17 12.62 8.34 -0.19
CA ALA A 17 13.22 7.02 -0.26
C ALA A 17 12.32 5.93 0.33
N VAL A 18 11.71 6.17 1.49
CA VAL A 18 10.75 5.25 2.12
C VAL A 18 9.53 5.04 1.22
N MET A 19 9.03 6.10 0.58
CA MET A 19 7.91 5.99 -0.36
C MET A 19 8.29 5.12 -1.58
N ILE A 20 9.47 5.31 -2.17
CA ILE A 20 9.97 4.50 -3.30
C ILE A 20 10.09 3.03 -2.89
N VAL A 21 10.77 2.73 -1.77
CA VAL A 21 10.96 1.35 -1.30
C VAL A 21 9.62 0.69 -1.00
N THR A 22 8.73 1.40 -0.30
CA THR A 22 7.41 0.85 0.04
C THR A 22 6.54 0.67 -1.20
N PHE A 23 6.69 1.50 -2.23
CA PHE A 23 6.02 1.31 -3.52
C PHE A 23 6.45 -0.02 -4.15
N PHE A 24 7.75 -0.30 -4.26
CA PHE A 24 8.20 -1.59 -4.81
C PHE A 24 7.77 -2.80 -3.96
N VAL A 25 7.77 -2.66 -2.63
CA VAL A 25 7.22 -3.70 -1.74
C VAL A 25 5.72 -3.89 -1.99
N HIS A 26 4.97 -2.80 -2.16
CA HIS A 26 3.55 -2.84 -2.48
C HIS A 26 3.31 -3.59 -3.80
N GLU A 27 3.99 -3.21 -4.89
CA GLU A 27 3.89 -3.87 -6.19
C GLU A 27 4.21 -5.37 -6.12
N ALA A 28 5.27 -5.74 -5.39
CA ALA A 28 5.61 -7.15 -5.17
C ALA A 28 4.48 -7.91 -4.45
N THR A 29 3.88 -7.30 -3.42
CA THR A 29 2.74 -7.90 -2.70
C THR A 29 1.46 -7.93 -3.53
N ALA A 30 1.22 -6.93 -4.39
CA ALA A 30 0.07 -6.87 -5.29
C ALA A 30 0.15 -7.99 -6.34
N MET A 31 1.30 -8.16 -6.99
CA MET A 31 1.56 -9.25 -7.92
C MET A 31 1.39 -10.63 -7.25
N TRP A 32 1.93 -10.78 -6.04
CA TRP A 32 1.72 -12.01 -5.26
C TRP A 32 0.23 -12.26 -5.03
N HIS A 33 -0.49 -11.23 -4.57
CA HIS A 33 -1.90 -11.32 -4.22
C HIS A 33 -2.77 -11.72 -5.41
N VAL A 34 -2.58 -11.09 -6.58
CA VAL A 34 -3.34 -11.43 -7.80
C VAL A 34 -3.03 -12.86 -8.24
N ARG A 35 -1.75 -13.28 -8.22
CA ARG A 35 -1.35 -14.65 -8.55
C ARG A 35 -2.00 -15.68 -7.62
N TYR A 36 -2.08 -15.38 -6.34
CA TYR A 36 -2.78 -16.23 -5.38
C TYR A 36 -4.30 -16.25 -5.64
N ALA A 37 -4.93 -15.08 -5.79
CA ALA A 37 -6.38 -14.98 -5.95
C ALA A 37 -6.88 -15.71 -7.20
N THR A 38 -6.20 -15.51 -8.33
CA THR A 38 -6.56 -16.14 -9.62
C THR A 38 -6.39 -17.66 -9.65
N THR A 39 -5.55 -18.22 -8.78
CA THR A 39 -5.43 -19.69 -8.63
C THR A 39 -6.38 -20.26 -7.58
N ALA A 40 -6.83 -19.44 -6.64
CA ALA A 40 -7.69 -19.88 -5.54
C ALA A 40 -9.20 -19.66 -5.81
N ARG A 41 -9.56 -18.68 -6.65
CA ARG A 41 -10.95 -18.34 -6.97
C ARG A 41 -11.11 -17.63 -8.32
N THR A 42 -12.36 -17.49 -8.75
CA THR A 42 -12.73 -16.64 -9.88
C THR A 42 -12.66 -15.16 -9.46
N VAL A 43 -11.95 -14.36 -10.26
CA VAL A 43 -11.86 -12.90 -10.14
C VAL A 43 -12.73 -12.29 -11.24
N SER A 44 -13.69 -11.43 -10.86
CA SER A 44 -14.61 -10.82 -11.83
C SER A 44 -13.94 -9.64 -12.59
N PRO A 45 -14.43 -9.27 -13.78
CA PRO A 45 -13.89 -8.12 -14.51
C PRO A 45 -13.95 -6.80 -13.74
N ILE A 46 -15.04 -6.56 -12.98
CA ILE A 46 -15.20 -5.36 -12.17
C ILE A 46 -14.18 -5.34 -11.03
N GLU A 47 -14.01 -6.49 -10.36
CA GLU A 47 -13.01 -6.62 -9.31
C GLU A 47 -11.60 -6.32 -9.82
N GLN A 48 -11.25 -6.85 -10.99
CA GLN A 48 -9.96 -6.60 -11.61
C GLN A 48 -9.79 -5.11 -11.98
N HIS A 49 -10.85 -4.47 -12.49
CA HIS A 49 -10.80 -3.04 -12.82
C HIS A 49 -10.57 -2.16 -11.58
N VAL A 50 -11.31 -2.42 -10.49
CA VAL A 50 -11.12 -1.72 -9.21
C VAL A 50 -9.72 -1.99 -8.66
N HIS A 51 -9.25 -3.23 -8.73
CA HIS A 51 -7.91 -3.59 -8.26
C HIS A 51 -6.82 -2.83 -9.01
N SER A 52 -6.85 -2.84 -10.34
CA SER A 52 -5.88 -2.11 -11.16
C SER A 52 -5.93 -0.60 -10.94
N PHE A 53 -7.10 -0.02 -10.62
CA PHE A 53 -7.16 1.39 -10.21
C PHE A 53 -6.44 1.62 -8.87
N LEU A 54 -6.71 0.78 -7.87
CA LEU A 54 -6.09 0.88 -6.55
C LEU A 54 -4.57 0.68 -6.60
N GLU A 55 -4.08 -0.18 -7.49
CA GLU A 55 -2.66 -0.43 -7.75
C GLU A 55 -1.93 0.83 -8.26
N MET A 56 -2.60 1.69 -9.01
CA MET A 56 -1.99 2.91 -9.55
C MET A 56 -1.91 4.06 -8.53
N ILE A 57 -2.76 4.08 -7.49
CA ILE A 57 -2.83 5.18 -6.52
C ILE A 57 -1.50 5.42 -5.79
N PRO A 58 -0.77 4.40 -5.29
CA PRO A 58 0.53 4.58 -4.67
C PRO A 58 1.57 5.23 -5.60
N LEU A 59 1.61 4.81 -6.86
CA LEU A 59 2.52 5.42 -7.86
C LEU A 59 2.15 6.88 -8.12
N MET A 60 0.86 7.18 -8.30
CA MET A 60 0.39 8.56 -8.49
C MET A 60 0.76 9.44 -7.30
N GLY A 61 0.54 8.95 -6.08
CA GLY A 61 0.93 9.65 -4.85
C GLY A 61 2.44 9.91 -4.78
N LEU A 62 3.25 8.91 -5.10
CA LEU A 62 4.71 9.05 -5.16
C LEU A 62 5.14 10.10 -6.19
N VAL A 63 4.59 10.05 -7.41
CA VAL A 63 4.92 11.02 -8.48
C VAL A 63 4.55 12.44 -8.08
N ILE A 64 3.37 12.65 -7.48
CA ILE A 64 2.94 13.97 -7.00
C ILE A 64 3.89 14.48 -5.91
N VAL A 65 4.25 13.63 -4.94
CA VAL A 65 5.16 14.02 -3.86
C VAL A 65 6.56 14.33 -4.40
N VAL A 66 7.08 13.52 -5.32
CA VAL A 66 8.37 13.78 -5.98
C VAL A 66 8.33 15.09 -6.77
N ALA A 67 7.25 15.38 -7.49
CA ALA A 67 7.10 16.64 -8.22
C ALA A 67 7.08 17.85 -7.28
N LEU A 68 6.39 17.75 -6.13
CA LEU A 68 6.33 18.82 -5.13
C LEU A 68 7.63 19.00 -4.34
N HIS A 69 8.45 17.95 -4.24
CA HIS A 69 9.69 17.92 -3.46
C HIS A 69 10.90 17.55 -4.34
N TRP A 70 10.93 18.09 -5.56
CA TRP A 70 11.90 17.72 -6.60
C TRP A 70 13.36 17.91 -6.16
N GLY A 71 13.66 18.98 -5.41
CA GLY A 71 15.00 19.23 -4.87
C GLY A 71 15.52 18.09 -3.98
N GLN A 72 14.70 17.65 -3.02
CA GLN A 72 15.02 16.53 -2.14
C GLN A 72 15.07 15.17 -2.88
N PHE A 73 14.24 15.00 -3.92
CA PHE A 73 14.34 13.83 -4.80
C PHE A 73 15.67 13.78 -5.54
N LEU A 74 16.13 14.88 -6.14
CA LEU A 74 17.44 14.94 -6.79
C LEU A 74 18.57 14.70 -5.77
N ALA A 75 18.46 15.32 -4.59
CA ALA A 75 19.46 15.21 -3.53
C ALA A 75 19.64 13.76 -3.06
N LEU A 76 18.56 12.96 -3.04
CA LEU A 76 18.62 11.52 -2.72
C LEU A 76 19.60 10.75 -3.62
N PHE A 77 19.80 11.20 -4.85
CA PHE A 77 20.74 10.60 -5.82
C PHE A 77 22.05 11.38 -5.96
N GLY A 78 22.35 12.30 -5.04
CA GLY A 78 23.54 13.16 -5.10
C GLY A 78 23.51 14.19 -6.23
N ALA A 79 22.32 14.53 -6.72
CA ALA A 79 22.10 15.52 -7.77
C ALA A 79 21.39 16.77 -7.23
N GLY A 80 21.40 17.85 -8.02
CA GLY A 80 20.74 19.11 -7.64
C GLY A 80 21.57 19.99 -6.71
N THR A 81 20.97 21.06 -6.21
CA THR A 81 21.62 22.07 -5.38
C THR A 81 21.27 21.96 -3.90
N GLU A 82 20.30 21.13 -3.54
CA GLU A 82 19.90 20.90 -2.15
C GLU A 82 20.70 19.74 -1.52
N GLU A 83 20.99 19.85 -0.23
CA GLU A 83 21.51 18.72 0.55
C GLU A 83 20.40 17.74 0.91
N ALA A 84 20.70 16.44 0.82
CA ALA A 84 19.76 15.39 1.14
C ALA A 84 19.54 15.33 2.66
N ARG A 85 18.29 15.57 3.07
CA ARG A 85 17.90 15.50 4.48
C ARG A 85 17.34 14.12 4.83
N PHE A 86 17.86 13.53 5.91
CA PHE A 86 17.47 12.20 6.38
C PHE A 86 16.95 12.19 7.83
N ASP A 87 16.52 13.34 8.34
CA ASP A 87 15.86 13.46 9.63
C ASP A 87 14.36 13.08 9.56
N LEU A 88 13.77 12.76 10.71
CA LEU A 88 12.32 12.58 10.85
C LEU A 88 11.76 13.77 11.63
N THR A 89 11.29 14.77 10.89
CA THR A 89 10.74 16.01 11.45
C THR A 89 9.26 16.13 11.14
N TRP A 90 8.49 16.64 12.09
CA TRP A 90 7.08 16.96 11.89
C TRP A 90 6.97 18.16 10.95
N LYS A 91 5.94 18.19 10.09
CA LYS A 91 5.64 19.41 9.33
C LYS A 91 5.46 20.59 10.28
N PRO A 92 6.01 21.77 9.94
CA PRO A 92 5.84 22.97 10.76
C PRO A 92 4.37 23.38 10.86
N GLN A 93 3.62 23.25 9.76
CA GLN A 93 2.17 23.40 9.74
C GLN A 93 1.51 22.04 9.55
N GLN A 94 0.90 21.53 10.62
CA GLN A 94 0.12 20.30 10.58
C GLN A 94 -1.24 20.53 9.90
N LEU A 95 -1.77 19.45 9.33
CA LEU A 95 -3.14 19.44 8.81
C LEU A 95 -4.14 19.65 9.95
N PRO A 96 -5.32 20.23 9.67
CA PRO A 96 -6.38 20.35 10.67
C PRO A 96 -6.72 18.98 11.28
N VAL A 97 -6.79 18.92 12.61
CA VAL A 97 -7.04 17.67 13.34
C VAL A 97 -8.36 17.01 12.91
N THR A 98 -9.37 17.81 12.60
CA THR A 98 -10.67 17.33 12.10
C THR A 98 -10.54 16.61 10.76
N TYR A 99 -9.70 17.11 9.85
CA TYR A 99 -9.42 16.48 8.57
C TYR A 99 -8.71 15.14 8.77
N VAL A 100 -7.65 15.12 9.58
CA VAL A 100 -6.92 13.89 9.90
C VAL A 100 -7.83 12.86 10.55
N ALA A 101 -8.61 13.26 11.56
CA ALA A 101 -9.54 12.38 12.25
C ALA A 101 -10.60 11.80 11.30
N ALA A 102 -11.18 12.61 10.42
CA ALA A 102 -12.14 12.14 9.44
C ALA A 102 -11.54 11.09 8.48
N VAL A 103 -10.37 11.36 7.94
CA VAL A 103 -9.66 10.41 7.06
C VAL A 103 -9.33 9.11 7.81
N MET A 104 -8.81 9.21 9.04
CA MET A 104 -8.47 8.03 9.84
C MET A 104 -9.71 7.19 10.20
N VAL A 105 -10.84 7.83 10.50
CA VAL A 105 -12.11 7.13 10.76
C VAL A 105 -12.57 6.38 9.51
N ILE A 106 -12.50 7.00 8.33
CA ILE A 106 -12.88 6.36 7.07
C ILE A 106 -11.98 5.14 6.79
N ILE A 107 -10.66 5.29 6.93
CA ILE A 107 -9.70 4.18 6.77
C ILE A 107 -10.05 3.03 7.73
N VAL A 108 -10.28 3.34 9.01
CA VAL A 108 -10.60 2.29 9.99
C VAL A 108 -11.91 1.59 9.65
N LEU A 109 -12.97 2.35 9.34
CA LEU A 109 -14.31 1.78 9.12
C LEU A 109 -14.44 1.00 7.81
N PHE A 110 -13.81 1.48 6.73
CA PHE A 110 -14.03 0.93 5.39
C PHE A 110 -12.86 0.11 4.85
N GLU A 111 -11.66 0.24 5.41
CA GLU A 111 -10.49 -0.54 5.00
C GLU A 111 -10.14 -1.55 6.10
N LEU A 112 -9.73 -1.09 7.27
CA LEU A 112 -9.17 -2.00 8.29
C LEU A 112 -10.20 -2.95 8.90
N LEU A 113 -11.36 -2.42 9.30
CA LEU A 113 -12.38 -3.19 10.02
C LEU A 113 -12.94 -4.37 9.18
N PRO A 114 -13.30 -4.19 7.89
CA PRO A 114 -13.75 -5.31 7.05
C PRO A 114 -12.68 -6.39 6.86
N TYR A 115 -11.41 -6.01 6.66
CA TYR A 115 -10.32 -6.98 6.51
C TYR A 115 -10.08 -7.78 7.80
N VAL A 116 -10.12 -7.12 8.95
CA VAL A 116 -9.96 -7.78 10.25
C VAL A 116 -11.14 -8.72 10.53
N GLU A 117 -12.37 -8.30 10.22
CA GLU A 117 -13.55 -9.15 10.35
C GLU A 117 -13.45 -10.40 9.48
N GLU A 118 -13.11 -10.23 8.20
CA GLU A 118 -12.94 -11.36 7.27
C GLU A 118 -11.80 -12.29 7.72
N PHE A 119 -10.69 -11.74 8.21
CA PHE A 119 -9.59 -12.54 8.76
C PHE A 119 -10.05 -13.42 9.92
N PHE A 120 -10.79 -12.86 10.89
CA PHE A 120 -11.32 -13.63 12.02
C PHE A 120 -12.40 -14.62 11.61
N ARG A 121 -13.28 -14.26 10.67
CA ARG A 121 -14.29 -15.16 10.10
C ARG A 121 -13.61 -16.35 9.42
N GLY A 122 -12.58 -16.10 8.61
CA GLY A 122 -11.79 -17.13 7.94
C GLY A 122 -11.03 -18.03 8.91
N LEU A 123 -10.41 -17.46 9.95
CA LEU A 123 -9.76 -18.23 11.01
C LEU A 123 -10.74 -19.15 11.75
N ARG A 124 -11.92 -18.63 12.12
CA ARG A 124 -12.95 -19.44 12.78
C ARG A 124 -13.44 -20.57 11.88
N ALA A 125 -13.68 -20.29 10.60
CA ALA A 125 -14.08 -21.30 9.62
C ALA A 125 -13.00 -22.36 9.35
N ASN A 126 -11.72 -22.03 9.52
CA ASN A 126 -10.59 -22.94 9.32
C ASN A 126 -10.04 -23.51 10.65
N SER A 127 -10.84 -23.50 11.73
CA SER A 127 -10.46 -24.00 13.06
C SER A 127 -9.14 -23.44 13.59
N GLY A 128 -8.88 -22.15 13.36
CA GLY A 128 -7.67 -21.44 13.79
C GLY A 128 -6.44 -21.65 12.91
N ARG A 129 -6.53 -22.39 11.80
CA ARG A 129 -5.41 -22.59 10.88
C ARG A 129 -5.27 -21.39 9.93
N LEU A 130 -4.05 -20.90 9.74
CA LEU A 130 -3.78 -19.78 8.82
C LEU A 130 -3.82 -20.19 7.34
N VAL A 131 -3.52 -21.45 7.02
CA VAL A 131 -3.51 -21.96 5.65
C VAL A 131 -4.61 -23.01 5.49
N PRO A 132 -5.63 -22.75 4.64
CA PRO A 132 -6.68 -23.72 4.36
C PRO A 132 -6.11 -24.95 3.67
N ALA A 133 -6.63 -26.14 3.98
CA ALA A 133 -6.20 -27.39 3.32
C ALA A 133 -6.42 -27.36 1.80
N LYS A 134 -7.44 -26.62 1.33
CA LYS A 134 -7.75 -26.42 -0.09
C LYS A 134 -6.63 -25.67 -0.85
N ALA A 135 -5.94 -24.74 -0.18
CA ALA A 135 -4.84 -23.98 -0.78
C ALA A 135 -3.57 -24.82 -1.01
N LYS A 136 -3.42 -25.96 -0.31
CA LYS A 136 -2.28 -26.88 -0.51
C LYS A 136 -2.40 -27.77 -1.75
N ARG A 137 -3.58 -27.87 -2.38
CA ARG A 137 -3.84 -28.81 -3.48
C ARG A 137 -3.50 -28.29 -4.87
N HIS A 138 -3.35 -26.97 -5.07
CA HIS A 138 -2.95 -26.41 -6.36
C HIS A 138 -1.42 -26.33 -6.45
N LYS A 139 -0.82 -27.15 -7.31
CA LYS A 139 0.57 -26.95 -7.73
C LYS A 139 0.67 -25.66 -8.55
N ALA A 140 1.76 -24.93 -8.37
CA ALA A 140 2.06 -23.78 -9.23
C ALA A 140 2.07 -24.23 -10.70
N GLY A 141 1.07 -23.78 -11.48
CA GLY A 141 0.91 -24.15 -12.89
C GLY A 141 -0.48 -24.66 -13.28
N ASP A 142 -1.30 -25.12 -12.31
CA ASP A 142 -2.70 -25.49 -12.60
C ASP A 142 -3.56 -24.23 -12.66
N THR A 143 -3.74 -23.69 -13.88
CA THR A 143 -4.82 -22.74 -14.14
C THR A 143 -6.13 -23.52 -14.14
N ALA A 144 -7.13 -23.04 -13.37
CA ALA A 144 -8.46 -23.61 -13.44
C ALA A 144 -8.95 -23.53 -14.89
N ALA A 145 -9.07 -24.67 -15.55
CA ALA A 145 -9.73 -24.75 -16.85
C ALA A 145 -11.15 -24.17 -16.69
N ARG A 146 -11.49 -23.24 -17.59
CA ARG A 146 -12.82 -22.62 -17.67
C ARG A 146 -13.90 -23.67 -17.93
#